data_AF-A0A2P5LJ57-F1
#
_entry.id   AF-A0A2P5LJ57-F1
#
_cell.length_a   1.000
_cell.length_b   1.000
_cell.length_c   1.000
_cell.angle_alpha   90.00
_cell.angle_beta   90.00
_cell.angle_gamma   90.00
#
_symmetry.space_group_name_H-M   'P 1'
#
loop_
_entity.id
_entity.type
_entity.pdbx_description
1 polymer ?
#
loop_
_entity_poly.entity_id
_entity_poly.type
_entity_poly.pdbx_seq_one_letter_code
_entity_poly.pdbx_strand_id
1 'polypeptide(L)'
;MTPRAQTIIEKYDALVAQGALERDASQRAAIERLQALADALAGRRPKNASVTQALLATFRPRARPARGLYLWGSVGRGKTFLMNLFFGALPLEKKRRAHFHAFMADVHDRLHRLRQKPHNKD
;
A
#
# COMPACT_ATOMS: atom_id res chain seq x y z
N MET A 1 -23.36 -7.84 -11.69
CA MET A 1 -22.62 -6.63 -11.25
C MET A 1 -21.62 -7.04 -10.19
N THR A 2 -20.33 -7.06 -10.50
CA THR A 2 -19.29 -7.36 -9.50
C THR A 2 -19.18 -6.18 -8.54
N PRO A 3 -19.35 -6.35 -7.21
CA PRO A 3 -19.27 -5.24 -6.28
C PRO A 3 -17.88 -4.62 -6.32
N ARG A 4 -17.82 -3.29 -6.46
CA ARG A 4 -16.57 -2.52 -6.40
C ARG A 4 -15.89 -2.78 -5.05
N ALA A 5 -14.62 -3.16 -5.06
CA ALA A 5 -13.85 -3.32 -3.83
C ALA A 5 -13.79 -1.99 -3.05
N GLN A 6 -14.20 -2.03 -1.79
CA GLN A 6 -14.18 -0.88 -0.88
C GLN A 6 -12.75 -0.40 -0.61
N THR A 7 -12.58 0.91 -0.58
CA THR A 7 -11.34 1.62 -0.27
C THR A 7 -10.97 1.51 1.22
N ILE A 8 -9.72 1.83 1.58
CA ILE A 8 -9.31 1.77 2.99
C ILE A 8 -10.07 2.81 3.83
N ILE A 9 -10.34 4.00 3.26
CA ILE A 9 -11.14 5.05 3.90
C ILE A 9 -12.56 4.54 4.18
N GLU A 10 -13.24 3.98 3.17
CA GLU A 10 -14.61 3.46 3.33
C GLU A 10 -14.69 2.39 4.42
N LYS A 11 -13.71 1.48 4.48
CA LYS A 11 -13.66 0.45 5.53
C LYS A 11 -13.41 1.05 6.93
N TYR A 12 -12.54 2.05 7.03
CA TYR A 12 -12.28 2.74 8.31
C TYR A 12 -13.52 3.49 8.80
N ASP A 13 -14.13 4.27 7.92
CA ASP A 13 -15.31 5.08 8.25
C ASP A 13 -16.52 4.20 8.61
N ALA A 14 -16.67 3.04 7.98
CA ALA A 14 -17.69 2.05 8.35
C ALA A 14 -17.48 1.53 9.78
N LEU A 15 -16.24 1.19 10.17
CA LEU A 15 -15.94 0.71 11.52
C LEU A 15 -16.17 1.78 12.58
N VAL A 16 -15.85 3.04 12.27
CA VAL A 16 -16.15 4.19 13.13
C VAL A 16 -17.66 4.38 13.27
N ALA A 17 -18.40 4.35 12.16
CA ALA A 17 -19.86 4.52 12.16
C ALA A 17 -20.59 3.42 12.93
N GLN A 18 -20.02 2.21 12.96
CA GLN A 18 -20.53 1.06 13.72
C GLN A 18 -20.15 1.10 15.21
N GLY A 19 -19.36 2.09 15.65
CA GLY A 19 -18.86 2.17 17.03
C GLY A 19 -17.78 1.15 17.37
N ALA A 20 -17.26 0.41 16.38
CA ALA A 20 -16.16 -0.54 16.58
C ALA A 20 -14.79 0.15 16.73
N LEU A 21 -14.70 1.43 16.35
CA LEU A 21 -13.52 2.27 16.50
C LEU A 21 -13.92 3.67 16.95
N GLU A 22 -13.15 4.24 17.88
CA GLU A 22 -13.23 5.66 18.18
C GLU A 22 -12.58 6.50 17.08
N ARG A 23 -13.10 7.72 16.88
CA ARG A 23 -12.54 8.67 15.93
C ARG A 23 -11.18 9.15 16.39
N ASP A 24 -10.16 8.89 15.60
CA ASP A 24 -8.79 9.32 15.85
C ASP A 24 -8.21 10.09 14.66
N ALA A 25 -7.86 11.36 14.86
CA ALA A 25 -7.33 12.24 13.82
C ALA A 25 -5.98 11.74 13.25
N SER A 26 -5.14 11.14 14.09
CA SER A 26 -3.83 10.63 13.67
C SER A 26 -3.98 9.36 12.83
N GLN A 27 -4.93 8.48 13.18
CA GLN A 27 -5.27 7.33 12.36
C GLN A 27 -5.87 7.76 11.02
N ARG A 28 -6.79 8.75 11.04
CA ARG A 28 -7.38 9.29 9.81
C ARG A 28 -6.31 9.82 8.84
N ALA A 29 -5.36 10.61 9.33
CA ALA A 29 -4.25 11.10 8.51
C ALA A 29 -3.38 9.97 7.94
N ALA A 30 -3.15 8.90 8.70
CA ALA A 30 -2.45 7.72 8.21
C ALA A 30 -3.25 6.96 7.14
N ILE A 31 -4.56 6.79 7.34
CA ILE A 31 -5.49 6.16 6.39
C ILE A 31 -5.49 6.92 5.05
N GLU A 32 -5.50 8.25 5.06
CA GLU A 32 -5.47 9.06 3.84
C GLU A 32 -4.18 8.87 3.04
N ARG A 33 -3.03 8.82 3.72
CA ARG A 33 -1.74 8.52 3.09
C ARG A 33 -1.71 7.10 2.52
N LEU A 34 -2.26 6.13 3.26
CA LEU A 34 -2.36 4.74 2.81
C LEU A 34 -3.30 4.61 1.61
N GLN A 35 -4.40 5.37 1.55
CA GLN A 35 -5.29 5.42 0.39
C GLN A 35 -4.56 5.95 -0.84
N ALA A 36 -3.81 7.06 -0.70
CA ALA A 36 -3.02 7.61 -1.79
C ALA A 36 -1.97 6.60 -2.31
N LEU A 37 -1.33 5.85 -1.40
CA LEU A 37 -0.43 4.76 -1.79
C LEU A 37 -1.17 3.63 -2.51
N ALA A 38 -2.37 3.24 -2.04
CA ALA A 38 -3.19 2.22 -2.69
C ALA A 38 -3.54 2.61 -4.14
N ASP A 39 -3.95 3.87 -4.34
CA ASP A 39 -4.28 4.39 -5.67
C ASP A 39 -3.05 4.44 -6.58
N ALA A 40 -1.90 4.86 -6.06
CA ALA A 40 -0.63 4.87 -6.79
C ALA A 40 -0.19 3.45 -7.20
N LEU A 41 -0.29 2.48 -6.29
CA LEU A 41 0.06 1.07 -6.58
C LEU A 41 -0.91 0.40 -7.55
N ALA A 42 -2.20 0.77 -7.50
CA ALA A 42 -3.22 0.25 -8.42
C ALA A 42 -3.18 0.91 -9.80
N GLY A 43 -2.28 1.88 -10.03
CA GLY A 43 -2.22 2.65 -11.27
C GLY A 43 -3.49 3.47 -11.54
N ARG A 44 -4.29 3.75 -10.50
CA ARG A 44 -5.53 4.51 -10.64
C ARG A 44 -5.19 5.97 -10.92
N ARG A 45 -5.69 6.49 -12.04
CA ARG A 45 -5.66 7.92 -12.33
C ARG A 45 -6.62 8.65 -11.38
N PRO A 46 -6.28 9.87 -10.93
CA PRO A 46 -7.19 10.65 -10.10
C PRO A 46 -8.53 10.85 -10.84
N LYS A 47 -9.64 10.76 -10.11
CA LYS A 47 -11.01 10.82 -10.66
C LYS A 47 -11.33 12.12 -11.42
N ASN A 48 -10.48 13.14 -11.29
CA ASN A 48 -10.67 14.48 -11.82
C ASN A 48 -9.66 14.82 -12.94
N ALA A 49 -8.93 13.82 -13.48
CA ALA A 49 -8.02 14.08 -14.58
C ALA A 49 -8.81 14.49 -15.83
N SER A 50 -8.55 15.69 -16.35
CA SER A 50 -9.13 16.14 -17.62
C SER A 50 -8.73 15.22 -18.77
N VAL A 51 -9.53 15.17 -19.83
CA VAL A 51 -9.23 14.39 -21.06
C VAL A 51 -7.85 14.75 -21.62
N THR A 52 -7.46 16.03 -21.57
CA THR A 52 -6.13 16.50 -21.96
C THR A 52 -5.01 15.94 -21.07
N GLN A 53 -5.21 15.88 -19.76
CA GLN A 53 -4.25 15.31 -18.82
C GLN A 53 -4.13 13.78 -18.97
N ALA A 54 -5.23 13.11 -19.32
CA ALA A 54 -5.25 11.69 -19.62
C ALA A 54 -4.46 11.34 -20.90
N LEU A 55 -4.57 12.15 -21.96
CA LEU A 55 -3.81 12.01 -23.21
C LEU A 55 -2.32 12.32 -23.01
N LEU A 56 -1.98 13.36 -22.25
CA LEU A 56 -0.58 13.67 -21.92
C LEU A 56 0.08 12.60 -21.05
N ALA A 57 -0.67 11.97 -20.14
CA ALA A 57 -0.16 10.89 -19.31
C ALA A 57 0.18 9.61 -20.10
N THR A 58 -0.36 9.43 -21.30
CA THR A 58 0.00 8.33 -22.23
C THR A 58 1.38 8.52 -22.87
N PHE A 59 1.82 9.77 -23.04
CA PHE A 59 3.15 10.11 -23.57
C PHE A 59 4.22 10.24 -22.47
N ARG A 60 3.83 10.05 -21.20
CA ARG A 60 4.74 10.22 -20.07
C ARG A 60 5.57 8.95 -19.88
N PRO A 61 6.91 9.05 -19.73
CA PRO A 61 7.75 7.89 -19.45
C PRO A 61 7.25 7.18 -18.17
N ARG A 62 7.42 5.85 -18.14
CA ARG A 62 6.95 4.94 -17.09
C ARG A 62 7.14 5.59 -15.72
N ALA A 63 6.02 5.87 -15.03
CA ALA A 63 6.03 6.60 -13.77
C ALA A 63 7.01 5.94 -12.79
N ARG A 64 7.80 6.76 -12.07
CA ARG A 64 8.71 6.27 -11.02
C ARG A 64 7.92 5.34 -10.08
N PRO A 65 8.52 4.22 -9.64
CA PRO A 65 7.85 3.29 -8.73
C PRO A 65 7.32 4.05 -7.51
N ALA A 66 6.10 3.74 -7.09
CA ALA A 66 5.47 4.38 -5.95
C ALA A 66 6.36 4.21 -4.70
N ARG A 67 6.64 5.32 -4.00
CA ARG A 67 7.39 5.26 -2.74
C ARG A 67 6.52 4.64 -1.66
N GLY A 68 7.10 3.75 -0.87
CA GLY A 68 6.42 3.15 0.29
C GLY A 68 6.21 4.14 1.44
N LEU A 69 5.44 3.71 2.43
CA LEU A 69 5.18 4.45 3.67
C LEU A 69 5.77 3.71 4.88
N TYR A 70 6.35 4.46 5.81
CA TYR A 70 6.79 3.95 7.11
C TYR A 70 5.86 4.50 8.19
N LEU A 71 5.05 3.62 8.79
CA LEU A 71 4.11 4.00 9.83
C LEU A 71 4.78 3.83 11.21
N TRP A 72 4.86 4.91 11.97
CA TRP A 72 5.49 4.97 13.28
C TRP A 72 4.60 5.74 14.27
N GLY A 73 4.89 5.59 15.57
CA GLY A 73 4.13 6.23 16.65
C GLY A 73 4.08 5.36 17.91
N SER A 74 3.49 5.88 18.98
CA SER A 74 3.43 5.23 20.30
C SER A 74 2.81 3.83 20.28
N VAL A 75 3.14 3.02 21.29
CA VAL A 75 2.53 1.69 21.52
C VAL A 75 1.02 1.85 21.71
N GLY A 76 0.23 0.87 21.27
CA GLY A 76 -1.23 0.88 21.42
C GLY A 76 -2.02 1.75 20.43
N ARG A 77 -1.36 2.55 19.56
CA ARG A 77 -2.06 3.47 18.62
C ARG A 77 -2.63 2.81 17.35
N GLY A 78 -2.83 1.50 17.35
CA GLY A 78 -3.50 0.80 16.23
C GLY A 78 -2.68 0.61 14.94
N LYS A 79 -1.35 0.79 14.94
CA LYS A 79 -0.52 0.64 13.73
C LYS A 79 -0.72 -0.70 12.99
N THR A 80 -0.71 -1.82 13.74
CA THR A 80 -0.94 -3.15 13.17
C THR A 80 -2.34 -3.29 12.57
N PHE A 81 -3.35 -2.70 13.22
CA PHE A 81 -4.71 -2.66 12.72
C PHE A 81 -4.80 -1.87 11.39
N LEU A 82 -4.20 -0.69 11.32
CA LEU A 82 -4.15 0.11 10.08
C LEU A 82 -3.49 -0.65 8.92
N MET A 83 -2.41 -1.40 9.21
CA MET A 83 -1.76 -2.24 8.20
C MET A 83 -2.65 -3.43 7.76
N ASN A 84 -3.42 -4.03 8.66
CA ASN A 84 -4.40 -5.07 8.31
C ASN A 84 -5.47 -4.51 7.37
N LEU A 85 -6.02 -3.35 7.73
CA LEU A 85 -7.08 -2.69 6.98
C LEU A 85 -6.59 -2.31 5.57
N PHE A 86 -5.39 -1.74 5.49
CA PHE A 86 -4.73 -1.44 4.22
C PHE A 86 -4.54 -2.68 3.37
N PHE A 87 -3.94 -3.74 3.94
CA PHE A 87 -3.70 -4.98 3.20
C PHE A 87 -5.02 -5.57 2.67
N GLY A 88 -6.09 -5.57 3.46
CA GLY A 88 -7.41 -6.06 3.05
C GLY A 88 -8.15 -5.16 2.05
N ALA A 89 -7.85 -3.87 2.00
CA ALA A 89 -8.46 -2.91 1.06
C ALA A 89 -7.68 -2.78 -0.26
N LEU A 90 -6.40 -3.18 -0.28
CA LEU A 90 -5.52 -3.01 -1.44
C LEU A 90 -6.01 -3.87 -2.62
N PRO A 91 -6.38 -3.28 -3.77
CA PRO A 91 -6.95 -3.99 -4.92
C PRO A 91 -5.84 -4.61 -5.79
N LEU A 92 -4.94 -5.36 -5.16
CA LEU A 92 -3.86 -6.11 -5.80
C LEU A 92 -3.97 -7.57 -5.42
N GLU A 93 -3.92 -8.45 -6.42
CA GLU A 93 -3.85 -9.89 -6.21
C GLU A 93 -2.48 -10.31 -5.67
N LYS A 94 -1.40 -9.79 -6.27
CA LYS A 94 -0.03 -10.09 -5.89
C LYS A 94 0.45 -9.15 -4.78
N LYS A 95 0.13 -9.49 -3.53
CA LYS A 95 0.59 -8.78 -2.34
C LYS A 95 0.98 -9.78 -1.25
N ARG A 96 2.06 -9.49 -0.52
CA ARG A 96 2.54 -10.30 0.61
C ARG A 96 2.59 -9.45 1.86
N ARG A 97 2.14 -10.02 2.97
CA ARG A 97 2.36 -9.48 4.32
C ARG A 97 3.45 -10.30 5.01
N ALA A 98 4.38 -9.63 5.67
CA ALA A 98 5.44 -10.30 6.42
C ALA A 98 5.70 -9.56 7.73
N HIS A 99 6.11 -10.30 8.76
CA HIS A 99 6.74 -9.73 9.95
C HIS A 99 8.17 -9.34 9.62
N PHE A 100 8.66 -8.25 10.22
CA PHE A 100 9.97 -7.68 9.88
C PHE A 100 11.12 -8.70 9.99
N HIS A 101 11.17 -9.51 11.04
CA HIS A 101 12.22 -10.51 11.21
C HIS A 101 12.17 -11.60 10.13
N ALA A 102 10.98 -12.14 9.83
CA ALA A 102 10.80 -13.11 8.77
C ALA A 102 11.13 -12.52 7.39
N PHE A 103 10.80 -11.24 7.17
CA PHE A 103 11.17 -10.52 5.95
C PHE A 103 12.68 -10.37 5.82
N MET A 104 13.38 -9.94 6.88
CA MET A 104 14.82 -9.76 6.85
C MET A 104 15.58 -11.09 6.69
N ALA A 105 15.09 -12.18 7.29
CA ALA A 105 15.62 -13.52 7.03
C ALA A 105 15.52 -13.90 5.55
N ASP A 106 14.33 -13.76 4.92
CA ASP A 106 14.13 -14.03 3.49
C ASP A 106 15.04 -13.15 2.60
N VAL A 107 15.25 -11.89 2.97
CA VAL A 107 16.19 -11.00 2.27
C VAL A 107 17.62 -11.51 2.37
N HIS A 108 18.10 -11.86 3.56
CA HIS A 108 19.46 -12.40 3.74
C HIS A 108 19.66 -13.71 2.98
N ASP A 109 18.69 -14.62 3.02
CA ASP A 109 18.75 -15.89 2.30
C ASP A 109 18.84 -15.70 0.78
N ARG A 110 18.05 -14.75 0.23
CA ARG A 110 18.10 -14.40 -1.20
C ARG A 110 19.44 -13.80 -1.58
N LEU A 111 19.96 -12.88 -0.77
CA LEU A 111 21.28 -12.27 -1.00
C LEU A 111 22.39 -13.31 -0.95
N HIS A 112 22.34 -14.25 0.00
CA HIS A 112 23.29 -15.35 0.07
C HIS A 112 23.25 -16.21 -1.19
N ARG A 113 22.07 -16.65 -1.64
CA ARG A 113 21.94 -17.44 -2.89
C ARG A 113 22.44 -16.69 -4.13
N LEU A 114 22.20 -15.39 -4.22
CA LEU A 114 22.69 -14.57 -5.33
C LEU A 114 24.22 -14.50 -5.36
N ARG A 115 24.86 -14.42 -4.18
CA ARG A 115 26.33 -14.41 -4.06
C ARG A 115 26.98 -15.76 -4.39
N GLN A 116 26.26 -16.86 -4.16
CA GLN A 116 26.74 -18.22 -4.45
C GLN A 116 26.57 -18.62 -5.92
N LYS A 117 25.85 -17.84 -6.74
CA LYS A 117 25.83 -18.07 -8.19
C LYS A 117 27.20 -17.72 -8.76
N PRO A 118 27.90 -18.66 -9.43
CA PRO A 118 29.20 -18.35 -10.03
C PRO A 118 29.03 -17.20 -11.03
N HIS A 119 29.93 -16.23 -10.95
CA HIS A 119 30.04 -15.17 -11.95
C HIS A 119 30.53 -15.84 -13.24
N ASN A 120 29.60 -16.25 -14.11
CA ASN A 120 29.97 -16.64 -15.47
C ASN A 120 30.44 -15.35 -16.14
N LYS A 121 31.77 -15.22 -16.29
CA LYS A 121 32.37 -14.23 -17.17
C LYS A 121 32.04 -14.67 -18.59
N ASP A 122 31.22 -13.87 -19.26
CA ASP A 122 31.24 -13.79 -20.72
C ASP A 122 32.36 -12.82 -21.13
#